data_AF-A0AAV9J4A8-F1
#
_entry.id   AF-A0AAV9J4A8-F1
#
_cell.length_a   1.000
_cell.length_b   1.000
_cell.length_c   1.000
_cell.angle_alpha   90.00
_cell.angle_beta   90.00
_cell.angle_gamma   90.00
#
_symmetry.space_group_name_H-M   'P 1'
#
loop_
_entity.id
_entity.type
_entity.pdbx_description
1 polymer ?
#
loop_
_entity_poly.entity_id
_entity_poly.type
_entity_poly.pdbx_seq_one_letter_code
_entity_poly.pdbx_strand_id
1 'polypeptide(L)'
;MKTPTKLDKTCHFLKIPPELRNMIYDLAFTSAADSEDYVYFTAAPPYKAIVYTCKQVYHEAKGLYRHAYRRFWTNSFFKIPVDFGKLSSRAIQHTLTNEEVAAIRNVAIDVAKVTNPAHVQWVNLLNHGV
;
A
#
# COMPACT_ATOMS: atom_id res chain seq x y z
N MET A 1 10.05 18.82 53.21
CA MET A 1 10.71 18.59 51.91
C MET A 1 9.94 17.51 51.17
N LYS A 2 9.28 17.84 50.05
CA LYS A 2 8.63 16.84 49.18
C LYS A 2 9.67 16.40 48.15
N THR A 3 10.00 15.10 48.12
CA THR A 3 10.86 14.51 47.09
C THR A 3 10.19 14.60 45.73
N PRO A 4 10.93 14.87 44.64
CA PRO A 4 10.34 14.87 43.30
C PRO A 4 9.96 13.44 42.94
N THR A 5 8.66 13.19 42.81
CA THR A 5 8.11 11.93 42.33
C THR A 5 8.61 11.70 40.90
N LYS A 6 9.46 10.68 40.74
CA LYS A 6 9.94 10.18 39.45
C LYS A 6 8.72 9.85 38.60
N LEU A 7 8.42 10.69 37.59
CA LEU A 7 7.33 10.44 36.66
C LEU A 7 7.66 9.13 35.95
N ASP A 8 7.00 8.06 36.33
CA ASP A 8 7.19 6.75 35.72
C ASP A 8 6.71 6.86 34.28
N LYS A 9 7.66 7.06 33.35
CA LYS A 9 7.42 7.22 31.90
C LYS A 9 7.02 5.88 31.30
N THR A 10 5.93 5.33 31.80
CA THR A 10 5.31 4.13 31.27
C THR A 10 4.52 4.49 30.04
N CYS A 11 4.77 3.77 28.94
CA CYS A 11 4.01 3.94 27.71
C CYS A 11 2.57 3.47 27.94
N HIS A 12 1.60 4.37 27.85
CA HIS A 12 0.17 4.03 28.03
C HIS A 12 -0.29 2.96 27.05
N PHE A 13 0.24 2.97 25.82
CA PHE A 13 -0.04 1.94 24.82
C PHE A 13 0.37 0.53 25.29
N LEU A 14 1.48 0.40 26.03
CA LEU A 14 1.93 -0.91 26.54
C LEU A 14 1.17 -1.38 27.79
N LYS A 15 0.31 -0.52 28.37
CA LYS A 15 -0.54 -0.89 29.52
C LYS A 15 -1.86 -1.54 29.13
N ILE A 16 -2.32 -1.36 27.89
CA ILE A 16 -3.57 -2.00 27.44
C ILE A 16 -3.31 -3.49 27.19
N PRO A 17 -4.33 -4.37 27.28
CA PRO A 17 -4.17 -5.80 27.01
C PRO A 17 -3.60 -6.11 25.60
N PRO A 18 -2.84 -7.21 25.44
CA PRO A 18 -2.29 -7.62 24.15
C PRO A 18 -3.33 -7.71 23.02
N GLU A 19 -4.55 -8.13 23.34
CA GLU A 19 -5.65 -8.27 22.37
C GLU A 19 -6.03 -6.91 21.77
N LEU A 20 -6.10 -5.86 22.59
CA LEU A 20 -6.39 -4.50 22.12
C LEU A 20 -5.21 -3.93 21.32
N ARG A 21 -3.96 -4.26 21.69
CA ARG A 21 -2.79 -3.88 20.89
C ARG A 21 -2.83 -4.54 19.50
N ASN A 22 -3.20 -5.82 19.43
CA ASN A 22 -3.35 -6.54 18.17
C ASN A 22 -4.40 -5.89 17.26
N MET A 23 -5.56 -5.52 17.80
CA MET A 23 -6.58 -4.78 17.04
C MET A 23 -6.04 -3.45 16.49
N ILE A 24 -5.24 -2.73 17.28
CA ILE A 24 -4.62 -1.48 16.83
C ILE A 24 -3.57 -1.74 15.73
N TYR A 25 -2.78 -2.81 15.85
CA TYR A 25 -1.84 -3.20 14.80
C TYR A 25 -2.57 -3.56 13.50
N ASP A 26 -3.64 -4.35 13.57
CA ASP A 26 -4.44 -4.71 12.40
C ASP A 26 -5.02 -3.49 11.71
N LEU A 27 -5.59 -2.55 12.48
CA LEU A 27 -6.09 -1.27 11.97
C LEU A 27 -4.96 -0.43 11.34
N ALA A 28 -3.81 -0.33 12.00
CA ALA A 28 -2.67 0.45 11.52
C ALA A 28 -2.04 -0.13 10.24
N PHE A 29 -2.17 -1.44 10.03
CA PHE A 29 -1.66 -2.13 8.85
C PHE A 29 -2.71 -2.38 7.77
N THR A 30 -3.97 -2.00 8.01
CA THR A 30 -5.02 -2.08 6.99
C THR A 30 -4.69 -1.12 5.87
N SER A 31 -4.62 -1.64 4.65
CA SER A 31 -4.31 -0.87 3.45
C SER A 31 -5.59 -0.47 2.71
N ALA A 32 -5.50 0.54 1.85
CA ALA A 32 -6.59 0.88 0.92
C ALA A 32 -6.93 -0.26 -0.07
N ALA A 33 -6.09 -1.31 -0.14
CA ALA A 33 -6.37 -2.50 -0.93
C ALA A 33 -7.29 -3.51 -0.25
N ASP A 34 -7.54 -3.35 1.05
CA ASP A 34 -8.45 -4.23 1.78
C ASP A 34 -9.91 -3.80 1.63
N SER A 35 -10.18 -2.60 1.10
CA SER A 35 -11.47 -2.24 0.50
C SER A 35 -11.53 -2.79 -0.93
N GLU A 36 -12.68 -3.34 -1.35
CA GLU A 36 -12.93 -3.97 -2.66
C GLU A 36 -12.71 -3.05 -3.90
N ASP A 37 -12.16 -1.86 -3.69
CA ASP A 37 -11.88 -0.87 -4.72
C ASP A 37 -10.53 -1.13 -5.40
N TYR A 38 -10.51 -0.89 -6.71
CA TYR A 38 -9.27 -0.94 -7.50
C TYR A 38 -8.25 0.06 -6.96
N VAL A 39 -7.03 -0.43 -6.76
CA VAL A 39 -5.93 0.35 -6.21
C VAL A 39 -5.10 0.89 -7.36
N TYR A 40 -4.86 2.20 -7.39
CA TYR A 40 -3.90 2.76 -8.35
C TYR A 40 -2.49 2.23 -8.04
N PHE A 41 -1.68 2.01 -9.08
CA PHE A 41 -0.28 1.55 -8.89
C PHE A 41 0.57 2.51 -8.02
N THR A 42 0.08 3.72 -7.76
CA THR A 42 0.68 4.71 -6.85
C THR A 42 0.31 4.53 -5.37
N ALA A 43 -0.56 3.57 -5.02
CA ALA A 43 -0.96 3.38 -3.64
C ALA A 43 0.20 2.86 -2.80
N ALA A 44 0.32 3.41 -1.60
CA ALA A 44 1.38 3.03 -0.67
C ALA A 44 1.00 1.75 0.09
N PRO A 45 1.94 0.81 0.26
CA PRO A 45 1.76 -0.32 1.17
C PRO A 45 1.62 0.17 2.63
N PRO A 46 1.18 -0.69 3.55
CA PRO A 46 1.12 -0.36 4.98
C PRO A 46 2.43 0.23 5.52
N TYR A 47 2.34 1.25 6.37
CA TYR A 47 3.52 1.90 6.93
C TYR A 47 4.15 1.10 8.07
N LYS A 48 5.46 0.87 7.99
CA LYS A 48 6.24 0.13 9.00
C LYS A 48 6.59 0.90 10.27
N ALA A 49 6.22 2.18 10.37
CA ALA A 49 6.70 3.08 11.42
C ALA A 49 6.43 2.56 12.85
N ILE A 50 5.24 1.98 13.09
CA ILE A 50 4.85 1.48 14.41
C ILE A 50 5.79 0.37 14.91
N VAL A 51 6.29 -0.48 14.00
CA VAL A 51 7.19 -1.61 14.30
C VAL A 51 8.55 -1.12 14.85
N TYR A 52 8.93 0.13 14.58
CA TYR A 52 10.21 0.72 15.02
C TYR A 52 10.11 1.57 16.29
N THR A 53 8.95 1.62 16.95
CA THR A 53 8.74 2.47 18.14
C THR A 53 9.48 1.94 19.36
N CYS A 54 9.37 0.64 19.67
CA CYS A 54 10.11 -0.01 20.74
C CYS A 54 10.23 -1.52 20.54
N LYS A 55 11.10 -2.19 21.32
CA LYS A 55 11.33 -3.64 21.22
C LYS A 55 10.07 -4.47 21.43
N GLN A 56 9.22 -4.11 22.37
CA GLN A 56 7.98 -4.86 22.64
C GLN A 56 7.05 -4.82 21.42
N VAL A 57 6.78 -3.61 20.90
CA VAL A 57 5.96 -3.43 19.69
C VAL A 57 6.58 -4.15 18.50
N TYR A 58 7.90 -4.10 18.35
CA TYR A 58 8.60 -4.84 17.30
C TYR A 58 8.29 -6.34 17.34
N HIS A 59 8.39 -6.97 18.52
CA HIS A 59 8.15 -8.41 18.65
C HIS A 59 6.69 -8.79 18.42
N GLU A 60 5.75 -7.94 18.85
CA GLU A 60 4.31 -8.16 18.68
C GLU A 60 3.87 -7.94 17.22
N ALA A 61 4.25 -6.80 16.62
CA ALA A 61 3.67 -6.31 15.38
C ALA A 61 4.42 -6.75 14.10
N LYS A 62 5.68 -7.19 14.18
CA LYS A 62 6.48 -7.52 12.97
C LYS A 62 5.84 -8.60 12.10
N GLY A 63 5.18 -9.58 12.72
CA GLY A 63 4.50 -10.66 12.00
C GLY A 63 3.29 -10.13 11.24
N LEU A 64 2.44 -9.39 11.94
CA LEU A 64 1.25 -8.73 11.40
C LEU A 64 1.61 -7.82 10.23
N TYR A 65 2.62 -6.96 10.41
CA TYR A 65 3.14 -6.11 9.33
C TYR A 65 3.58 -6.92 8.12
N ARG A 66 4.38 -7.98 8.31
CA ARG A 66 4.86 -8.81 7.20
C ARG A 66 3.71 -9.47 6.44
N HIS A 67 2.68 -9.92 7.14
CA HIS A 67 1.48 -10.49 6.53
C HIS A 67 0.70 -9.44 5.74
N ALA A 68 0.41 -8.29 6.33
CA ALA A 68 -0.30 -7.19 5.66
C ALA A 68 0.46 -6.68 4.43
N TYR A 69 1.78 -6.52 4.54
CA TYR A 69 2.65 -6.08 3.44
C TYR A 69 2.59 -7.04 2.25
N ARG A 70 2.69 -8.34 2.50
CA ARG A 70 2.60 -9.36 1.44
C ARG A 70 1.21 -9.39 0.83
N ARG A 71 0.17 -9.36 1.67
CA ARG A 71 -1.23 -9.36 1.24
C ARG A 71 -1.53 -8.18 0.32
N PHE A 72 -1.00 -6.99 0.62
CA PHE A 72 -1.12 -5.83 -0.25
C PHE A 72 -0.63 -6.14 -1.66
N TRP A 73 0.60 -6.64 -1.84
CA TRP A 73 1.12 -6.93 -3.17
C TRP A 73 0.41 -8.09 -3.88
N THR A 74 0.00 -9.12 -3.14
CA THR A 74 -0.62 -10.31 -3.75
C THR A 74 -2.09 -10.13 -4.08
N ASN A 75 -2.85 -9.38 -3.28
CA ASN A 75 -4.30 -9.34 -3.38
C ASN A 75 -4.85 -8.05 -4.01
N SER A 76 -4.08 -6.96 -4.02
CA SER A 76 -4.52 -5.72 -4.66
C SER A 76 -4.71 -5.90 -6.16
N PHE A 77 -5.72 -5.24 -6.71
CA PHE A 77 -5.89 -5.06 -8.15
C PHE A 77 -5.28 -3.73 -8.57
N PHE A 78 -4.09 -3.79 -9.19
CA PHE A 78 -3.37 -2.59 -9.58
C PHE A 78 -3.82 -2.09 -10.95
N LYS A 79 -4.23 -0.82 -11.04
CA LYS A 79 -4.51 -0.13 -12.31
C LYS A 79 -3.33 0.70 -12.76
N ILE A 80 -2.87 0.45 -13.99
CA ILE A 80 -1.86 1.28 -14.67
C ILE A 80 -2.60 2.23 -15.63
N PRO A 81 -2.53 3.56 -15.43
CA PRO A 81 -3.16 4.51 -16.34
C PRO A 81 -2.45 4.51 -17.69
N VAL A 82 -3.21 4.44 -18.78
CA VAL A 82 -2.68 4.51 -20.16
C VAL A 82 -2.40 5.97 -20.54
N ASP A 83 -1.53 6.63 -19.81
CA ASP A 83 -0.93 7.91 -20.18
C ASP A 83 0.57 7.69 -20.31
N PHE A 84 0.97 7.00 -21.38
CA PHE A 84 2.37 6.68 -21.71
C PHE A 84 3.27 7.92 -21.81
N GLY A 85 2.69 9.12 -21.93
CA GLY A 85 3.43 10.39 -21.95
C GLY A 85 3.87 10.92 -20.58
N LYS A 86 3.33 10.40 -19.46
CA LYS A 86 3.64 10.89 -18.09
C LYS A 86 4.13 9.82 -17.13
N LEU A 87 3.90 8.54 -17.41
CA LEU A 87 4.55 7.45 -16.69
C LEU A 87 6.00 7.32 -17.16
N SER A 88 6.87 8.20 -16.66
CA SER A 88 8.31 8.00 -16.81
C SER A 88 8.68 6.66 -16.18
N SER A 89 9.34 5.80 -16.95
CA SER A 89 9.86 4.49 -16.51
C SER A 89 10.69 4.60 -15.21
N ARG A 90 11.28 5.78 -14.94
CA ARG A 90 12.03 6.07 -13.71
C ARG A 90 11.16 6.23 -12.46
N ALA A 91 9.92 6.71 -12.57
CA ALA A 91 9.03 6.86 -11.41
C ALA A 91 8.57 5.49 -10.87
N ILE A 92 8.44 4.50 -11.77
CA ILE A 92 8.07 3.12 -11.44
C ILE A 92 9.29 2.36 -10.89
N GLN A 93 10.48 2.57 -11.46
CA GLN A 93 11.71 1.85 -11.09
C GLN A 93 12.26 2.19 -9.69
N HIS A 94 12.04 3.40 -9.17
CA HIS A 94 12.59 3.79 -7.86
C HIS A 94 11.70 3.44 -6.66
N THR A 95 10.49 2.95 -6.90
CA THR A 95 9.48 2.78 -5.84
C THR A 95 9.32 1.32 -5.41
N LEU A 96 9.61 0.36 -6.30
CA LEU A 96 9.37 -1.06 -6.04
C LEU A 96 10.63 -1.91 -6.19
N THR A 97 10.85 -2.80 -5.23
CA THR A 97 11.89 -3.82 -5.27
C THR A 97 11.51 -4.96 -6.22
N ASN A 98 12.49 -5.73 -6.68
CA ASN A 98 12.22 -6.92 -7.52
C ASN A 98 11.31 -7.95 -6.82
N GLU A 99 11.40 -8.07 -5.50
CA GLU A 99 10.53 -8.96 -4.72
C GLU A 99 9.07 -8.50 -4.75
N GLU A 100 8.83 -7.19 -4.68
CA GLU A 100 7.49 -6.59 -4.75
C GLU A 100 6.89 -6.75 -6.14
N VAL A 101 7.68 -6.50 -7.19
CA VAL A 101 7.26 -6.73 -8.58
C VAL A 101 6.90 -8.20 -8.79
N ALA A 102 7.70 -9.13 -8.26
CA ALA A 102 7.41 -10.57 -8.34
C ALA A 102 6.21 -11.01 -7.50
N ALA A 103 5.79 -10.23 -6.49
CA ALA A 103 4.65 -10.51 -5.64
C ALA A 103 3.32 -10.02 -6.23
N ILE A 104 3.35 -9.06 -7.17
CA ILE A 104 2.15 -8.58 -7.86
C ILE A 104 1.49 -9.75 -8.62
N ARG A 105 0.18 -9.89 -8.45
CA ARG A 105 -0.62 -10.94 -9.13
C ARG A 105 -1.70 -10.39 -10.04
N ASN A 106 -2.29 -9.25 -9.71
CA ASN A 106 -3.41 -8.69 -10.44
C ASN A 106 -3.05 -7.30 -10.99
N VAL A 107 -2.80 -7.24 -12.30
CA VAL A 107 -2.55 -5.97 -13.01
C VAL A 107 -3.59 -5.81 -14.10
N ALA A 108 -4.25 -4.66 -14.10
CA ALA A 108 -5.17 -4.24 -15.15
C ALA A 108 -4.73 -2.92 -15.76
N ILE A 109 -4.95 -2.80 -17.07
CA ILE A 109 -4.70 -1.56 -17.80
C ILE A 109 -5.98 -0.72 -17.73
N ASP A 110 -5.87 0.52 -17.23
CA ASP A 110 -7.03 1.43 -17.19
C ASP A 110 -7.18 2.16 -18.52
N VAL A 111 -7.98 1.55 -19.41
CA VAL A 111 -8.27 2.06 -20.76
C VAL A 111 -9.25 3.25 -20.72
N ALA A 112 -9.88 3.55 -19.59
CA ALA A 112 -10.88 4.62 -19.49
C ALA A 112 -10.30 6.03 -19.75
N LYS A 113 -8.98 6.19 -19.67
CA LYS A 113 -8.26 7.44 -20.03
C LYS A 113 -7.75 7.50 -21.48
N VAL A 114 -7.98 6.46 -22.29
CA VAL A 114 -7.58 6.42 -23.71
C VAL A 114 -8.45 7.32 -24.60
N THR A 115 -9.44 8.00 -24.05
CA THR A 115 -10.30 8.95 -24.76
C THR A 115 -9.59 10.30 -25.00
N ASN A 116 -8.48 10.28 -25.72
CA ASN A 116 -8.23 11.37 -26.67
C ASN A 116 -9.12 11.08 -27.89
N PRO A 117 -10.20 11.86 -28.14
CA PRO A 117 -11.09 11.63 -29.28
C PRO A 117 -10.37 11.64 -30.64
N ALA A 118 -9.16 12.22 -30.72
CA ALA A 118 -8.33 12.18 -31.93
C ALA A 118 -7.73 10.80 -32.24
N HIS A 119 -7.60 9.90 -31.25
CA HIS A 119 -6.99 8.57 -31.45
C HIS A 119 -8.02 7.46 -31.68
N VAL A 120 -9.28 7.67 -31.28
CA VAL A 120 -10.39 6.74 -31.51
C VAL A 120 -10.81 6.73 -33.00
N GLN A 121 -10.58 7.84 -33.73
CA GLN A 121 -10.85 7.88 -35.18
C GLN A 121 -9.92 6.96 -36.00
N TRP A 122 -8.66 6.77 -35.61
CA TRP A 122 -7.73 5.90 -36.32
C TRP A 122 -8.05 4.41 -36.15
N VAL A 123 -8.49 4.00 -34.96
CA VAL A 123 -8.85 2.59 -34.70
C VAL A 123 -10.16 2.21 -35.39
N ASN A 124 -11.10 3.15 -35.53
CA ASN A 124 -12.36 2.91 -36.25
C ASN A 124 -12.19 2.94 -37.79
N LEU A 125 -11.22 3.68 -38.32
CA LEU A 125 -10.89 3.67 -39.76
C LEU A 125 -10.16 2.40 -40.20
N LEU A 126 -9.35 1.77 -39.33
CA LEU A 126 -8.68 0.50 -39.65
C LEU A 126 -9.62 -0.72 -39.58
N ASN A 127 -10.72 -0.64 -38.82
CA ASN A 127 -11.72 -1.72 -38.73
C ASN A 127 -12.87 -1.59 -39.74
N HIS A 128 -12.97 -0.47 -40.47
CA HIS A 128 -14.00 -0.24 -41.49
C HIS A 128 -13.40 0.25 -42.82
N GLY A 129 -12.62 -0.63 -43.47
CA GLY A 129 -12.42 -0.60 -44.93
C GLY A 129 -10.96 -0.71 -45.38
N VAL A 130 -10.58 -1.85 -45.95
CA VAL A 130 -10.80 -2.18 -47.37
C VAL A 130 -11.15 -3.66 -47.49
#